data_AF-J3B923-F1
#
_entry.id   AF-J3B923-F1
#
_cell.length_a   1.000
_cell.length_b   1.000
_cell.length_c   1.000
_cell.angle_alpha   90.00
_cell.angle_beta   90.00
_cell.angle_gamma   90.00
#
_symmetry.space_group_name_H-M   'P 1'
#
loop_
_entity.id
_entity.type
_entity.pdbx_description
1 polymer ?
#
loop_
_entity_poly.entity_id
_entity_poly.type
_entity_poly.pdbx_seq_one_letter_code
_entity_poly.pdbx_strand_id
1 'polypeptide(L)'
;MYNSQLPTDGSNAPKGTSMGVGVFEPRTDRHGNERIRILLKSFGLRTSLIRLKVIDALLMAAENDRSLGVRGVHSQLLDLDVPLSFLSVREVLKRLCSEGVIVLNPDKSYSLHPQAAAILRNR
;
A
#
# COMPACT_ATOMS: atom_id res chain seq x y z
N MET A 1 -26.20 44.88 33.99
CA MET A 1 -27.54 44.41 33.56
C MET A 1 -27.60 44.43 32.04
N TYR A 2 -28.01 43.29 31.49
CA TYR A 2 -28.61 43.08 30.16
C TYR A 2 -27.79 43.17 28.87
N ASN A 3 -27.66 41.97 28.31
CA ASN A 3 -27.50 41.52 26.93
C ASN A 3 -28.45 42.22 25.94
N SER A 4 -27.99 42.49 24.71
CA SER A 4 -28.87 42.73 23.56
C SER A 4 -28.31 42.06 22.30
N GLN A 5 -29.19 41.28 21.66
CA GLN A 5 -28.97 40.30 20.60
C GLN A 5 -28.71 40.87 19.19
N LEU A 6 -28.14 39.98 18.37
CA LEU A 6 -27.96 39.92 16.91
C LEU A 6 -29.16 40.36 16.04
N PRO A 7 -28.91 40.58 14.73
CA PRO A 7 -29.35 39.57 13.77
C PRO A 7 -28.31 39.21 12.69
N THR A 8 -28.14 37.90 12.52
CA THR A 8 -28.07 37.11 11.27
C THR A 8 -27.39 37.72 10.03
N ASP A 9 -26.14 37.35 9.79
CA ASP A 9 -25.63 37.18 8.41
C ASP A 9 -25.44 35.68 8.14
N GLY A 10 -26.19 35.21 7.15
CA GLY A 10 -26.25 33.82 6.75
C GLY A 10 -25.01 33.42 5.97
N SER A 11 -24.11 32.69 6.62
CA SER A 11 -23.07 31.91 5.95
C SER A 11 -23.18 30.45 6.36
N ASN A 12 -24.29 29.81 5.96
CA ASN A 12 -24.42 28.35 6.02
C ASN A 12 -24.17 27.77 4.63
N ALA A 13 -22.94 27.31 4.41
CA ALA A 13 -22.63 26.32 3.41
C ALA A 13 -21.60 25.32 3.94
N PRO A 14 -22.00 24.24 4.64
CA PRO A 14 -21.24 23.01 4.62
C PRO A 14 -21.75 22.20 3.42
N LYS A 15 -21.31 22.54 2.20
CA LYS A 15 -21.52 21.64 1.06
C LYS A 15 -20.47 20.54 1.11
N GLY A 16 -20.88 19.45 1.73
CA GLY A 16 -20.68 18.09 1.26
C GLY A 16 -19.27 17.73 0.83
N THR A 17 -18.63 16.92 1.68
CA THR A 17 -17.86 15.73 1.27
C THR A 17 -18.16 15.30 -0.17
N SER A 18 -17.31 15.72 -1.10
CA SER A 18 -17.15 15.05 -2.38
C SER A 18 -15.75 14.45 -2.40
N MET A 19 -15.71 13.16 -2.04
CA MET A 19 -14.69 12.25 -2.53
C MET A 19 -14.59 12.41 -4.05
N GLY A 20 -13.59 13.15 -4.51
CA GLY A 20 -13.13 13.18 -5.89
C GLY A 20 -11.67 12.77 -5.88
N VAL A 21 -11.41 11.46 -5.85
CA VAL A 21 -10.99 10.71 -7.05
C VAL A 21 -9.78 11.36 -7.73
N GLY A 22 -8.61 11.03 -7.20
CA GLY A 22 -7.51 10.49 -8.00
C GLY A 22 -6.87 11.43 -9.01
N VAL A 23 -6.15 12.45 -8.53
CA VAL A 23 -5.01 13.02 -9.25
C VAL A 23 -3.73 12.33 -8.75
N PHE A 24 -3.65 11.03 -9.03
CA PHE A 24 -2.40 10.28 -9.11
C PHE A 24 -2.69 9.19 -10.11
N GLU A 25 -2.45 9.51 -11.37
CA GLU A 25 -2.48 8.51 -12.42
C GLU A 25 -1.15 7.72 -12.31
N PRO A 26 -1.25 6.42 -12.01
CA PRO A 26 -0.76 5.46 -12.99
C PRO A 26 -1.91 4.51 -13.33
N ARG A 27 -2.41 4.56 -14.57
CA ARG A 27 -3.49 3.67 -15.04
C ARG A 27 -3.16 2.18 -14.89
N THR A 28 -1.87 1.83 -14.80
CA THR A 28 -1.36 0.49 -14.50
C THR A 28 -1.42 0.13 -13.01
N ASP A 29 -1.22 1.12 -12.12
CA ASP A 29 -1.15 0.96 -10.66
C ASP A 29 -2.54 0.77 -10.02
N ARG A 30 -3.61 1.33 -10.61
CA ARG A 30 -4.99 1.11 -10.11
C ARG A 30 -5.40 -0.36 -10.12
N HIS A 31 -5.08 -1.08 -11.20
CA HIS A 31 -5.48 -2.47 -11.36
C HIS A 31 -4.60 -3.42 -10.52
N GLY A 32 -3.28 -3.13 -10.43
CA GLY A 32 -2.37 -3.84 -9.53
C GLY A 32 -2.78 -3.68 -8.06
N ASN A 33 -3.02 -2.44 -7.62
CA ASN A 33 -3.41 -2.16 -6.24
C ASN A 33 -4.77 -2.74 -5.85
N GLU A 34 -5.72 -2.86 -6.78
CA GLU A 34 -6.98 -3.56 -6.49
C GLU A 34 -6.74 -5.05 -6.21
N ARG A 35 -5.93 -5.72 -7.04
CA ARG A 35 -5.57 -7.13 -6.82
C ARG A 35 -4.80 -7.33 -5.53
N ILE A 36 -3.85 -6.44 -5.22
CA ILE A 36 -3.11 -6.50 -3.95
C ILE A 36 -4.04 -6.23 -2.75
N ARG A 37 -5.04 -5.36 -2.88
CA ARG A 37 -6.07 -5.19 -1.83
C ARG A 37 -6.87 -6.46 -1.61
N ILE A 38 -7.30 -7.14 -2.67
CA ILE A 38 -8.02 -8.43 -2.58
C ILE A 38 -7.12 -9.48 -1.94
N LEU A 39 -5.85 -9.57 -2.36
CA LEU A 39 -4.84 -10.43 -1.75
C LEU A 39 -4.75 -10.18 -0.24
N LEU A 40 -4.47 -8.94 0.18
CA LEU A 40 -4.36 -8.61 1.60
C LEU A 40 -5.62 -9.01 2.37
N LYS A 41 -6.81 -8.78 1.80
CA LYS A 41 -8.08 -9.21 2.41
C LYS A 41 -8.17 -10.74 2.54
N SER A 42 -7.72 -11.49 1.53
CA SER A 42 -7.70 -12.97 1.56
C SER A 42 -6.77 -13.53 2.63
N PHE A 43 -5.72 -12.80 2.99
CA PHE A 43 -4.79 -13.15 4.06
C PHE A 43 -5.16 -12.52 5.41
N GLY A 44 -6.35 -11.91 5.55
CA GLY A 44 -6.80 -11.30 6.81
C GLY A 44 -6.07 -9.99 7.18
N LEU A 45 -5.36 -9.39 6.23
CA LEU A 45 -4.54 -8.21 6.43
C LEU A 45 -5.29 -6.93 6.10
N ARG A 46 -5.13 -5.92 6.95
CA ARG A 46 -5.58 -4.55 6.64
C ARG A 46 -4.83 -4.01 5.42
N THR A 47 -5.56 -3.35 4.54
CA THR A 47 -5.03 -2.63 3.38
C THR A 47 -4.34 -1.34 3.84
N SER A 48 -3.06 -1.20 3.51
CA SER A 48 -2.25 -0.02 3.83
C SER A 48 -1.35 0.29 2.62
N LEU A 49 -1.05 1.57 2.41
CA LEU A 49 -0.20 2.02 1.30
C LEU A 49 1.19 1.37 1.33
N ILE A 50 1.76 1.20 2.52
CA ILE A 50 3.07 0.57 2.71
C ILE A 50 3.05 -0.89 2.26
N ARG A 51 2.03 -1.64 2.65
CA ARG A 51 1.90 -3.06 2.28
C ARG A 51 1.66 -3.22 0.79
N LEU A 52 0.84 -2.33 0.22
CA LEU A 52 0.60 -2.27 -1.21
C LEU A 52 1.92 -2.06 -1.96
N LYS A 53 2.69 -1.03 -1.59
CA LYS A 53 3.96 -0.69 -2.25
C LYS A 53 5.04 -1.75 -2.07
N VAL A 54 5.13 -2.40 -0.91
CA VAL A 54 6.07 -3.52 -0.71
C VAL A 54 5.70 -4.71 -1.59
N ILE A 55 4.42 -5.08 -1.68
CA ILE A 55 3.97 -6.21 -2.50
C ILE A 55 4.11 -5.88 -3.99
N ASP A 56 3.79 -4.66 -4.39
CA ASP A 56 3.96 -4.15 -5.75
C ASP A 56 5.43 -4.17 -6.19
N ALA A 57 6.34 -3.69 -5.34
CA ALA A 57 7.78 -3.76 -5.57
C ALA A 57 8.28 -5.21 -5.76
N LEU A 58 7.79 -6.14 -4.93
CA LEU A 58 8.12 -7.57 -5.04
C LEU A 58 7.52 -8.21 -6.29
N LEU A 59 6.32 -7.80 -6.69
CA LEU A 59 5.66 -8.28 -7.91
C LEU A 59 6.44 -7.83 -9.15
N MET A 60 6.77 -6.54 -9.25
CA MET A 60 7.56 -6.00 -10.35
C MET A 60 8.94 -6.68 -10.44
N ALA A 61 9.60 -6.92 -9.30
CA ALA A 61 10.87 -7.64 -9.31
C ALA A 61 10.71 -9.08 -9.82
N ALA A 62 9.67 -9.79 -9.37
CA ALA A 62 9.38 -11.14 -9.83
C ALA A 62 9.06 -11.18 -11.34
N GLU A 63 8.38 -10.17 -11.89
CA GLU A 63 8.13 -10.04 -13.34
C GLU A 63 9.41 -9.78 -14.15
N ASN A 64 10.46 -9.25 -13.51
CA ASN A 64 11.75 -8.98 -14.12
C ASN A 64 12.79 -10.09 -13.83
N ASP A 65 12.37 -11.26 -13.32
CA ASP A 65 13.25 -12.34 -12.87
C ASP A 65 14.32 -11.89 -11.85
N ARG A 66 13.97 -10.88 -11.04
CA ARG A 66 14.81 -10.34 -9.96
C ARG A 66 14.22 -10.67 -8.60
N SER A 67 15.10 -10.90 -7.63
CA SER A 67 14.72 -11.07 -6.23
C SER A 67 15.12 -9.82 -5.42
N LEU A 68 14.31 -9.44 -4.42
CA LEU A 68 14.58 -8.23 -3.62
C LEU A 68 14.90 -8.59 -2.17
N GLY A 69 16.09 -8.24 -1.72
CA GLY A 69 16.39 -8.15 -0.29
C GLY A 69 15.76 -6.92 0.37
N VAL A 70 15.88 -6.81 1.69
CA VAL A 70 15.41 -5.64 2.47
C VAL A 70 15.92 -4.31 1.90
N ARG A 71 17.19 -4.27 1.45
CA ARG A 71 17.80 -3.08 0.85
C ARG A 71 17.13 -2.69 -0.48
N GLY A 72 16.84 -3.66 -1.34
CA GLY A 72 16.18 -3.42 -2.61
C GLY A 72 14.76 -2.91 -2.42
N VAL A 73 14.01 -3.52 -1.49
CA VAL A 73 12.67 -3.06 -1.11
C VAL A 73 12.73 -1.64 -0.56
N HIS A 74 13.62 -1.36 0.39
CA HIS A 74 13.78 -0.02 0.97
C HIS A 74 14.14 1.03 -0.09
N SER A 75 15.06 0.71 -1.02
CA SER A 75 15.42 1.61 -2.12
C SER A 75 14.22 1.91 -3.03
N GLN A 76 13.41 0.91 -3.37
CA GLN A 76 12.20 1.13 -4.17
C GLN A 76 11.16 1.97 -3.44
N LEU A 77 10.97 1.76 -2.12
CA LEU A 77 10.06 2.61 -1.35
C LEU A 77 10.53 4.05 -1.29
N LEU A 78 11.84 4.29 -1.16
CA LEU A 78 12.40 5.64 -1.21
C LEU A 78 12.19 6.31 -2.57
N ASP A 79 12.37 5.57 -3.67
CA ASP A 79 12.13 6.07 -5.04
C ASP A 79 10.68 6.47 -5.27
N LEU A 80 9.74 5.75 -4.63
CA LEU A 80 8.31 6.01 -4.66
C LEU A 80 7.84 7.11 -3.67
N ASP A 81 8.77 7.88 -3.09
CA ASP A 81 8.52 8.92 -2.09
C ASP A 81 7.79 8.39 -0.83
N VAL A 82 8.06 7.13 -0.45
CA VAL A 82 7.56 6.53 0.79
C VAL A 82 8.70 6.46 1.80
N PRO A 83 8.92 7.51 2.63
CA PRO A 83 10.02 7.56 3.57
C PRO A 83 9.76 6.62 4.75
N LEU A 84 10.17 5.36 4.60
CA LEU A 84 10.21 4.39 5.70
C LEU A 84 11.64 4.09 6.09
N SER A 85 11.88 4.07 7.40
CA SER A 85 13.13 3.60 7.94
C SER A 85 13.38 2.14 7.57
N PHE A 86 14.65 1.79 7.37
CA PHE A 86 15.09 0.42 7.10
C PHE A 86 14.55 -0.61 8.12
N LEU A 87 14.48 -0.22 9.40
CA LEU A 87 13.90 -1.04 10.46
C LEU A 87 12.42 -1.34 10.20
N SER A 88 11.63 -0.32 9.87
CA SER A 88 10.20 -0.45 9.57
C SER A 88 9.97 -1.33 8.34
N VAL A 89 10.80 -1.21 7.30
CA VAL A 89 10.73 -2.10 6.13
C VAL A 89 10.96 -3.56 6.54
N ARG A 90 11.97 -3.82 7.38
CA ARG A 90 12.25 -5.15 7.90
C ARG A 90 11.09 -5.70 8.74
N GLU A 91 10.46 -4.87 9.56
CA GLU A 91 9.28 -5.26 10.34
C GLU A 91 8.08 -5.59 9.47
N VAL A 92 7.83 -4.80 8.43
CA VAL A 92 6.77 -5.06 7.46
C VAL A 92 7.02 -6.37 6.72
N LEU A 93 8.24 -6.59 6.22
CA LEU A 93 8.61 -7.84 5.55
C LEU A 93 8.47 -9.05 6.49
N LYS A 94 8.94 -8.93 7.73
CA LYS A 94 8.78 -9.97 8.75
C LYS A 94 7.30 -10.30 8.99
N ARG A 95 6.45 -9.27 9.09
CA ARG A 95 5.01 -9.46 9.30
C ARG A 95 4.36 -10.10 8.06
N LEU A 96 4.62 -9.61 6.86
CA LEU A 96 4.10 -10.22 5.63
C LEU A 96 4.55 -11.68 5.47
N CYS A 97 5.77 -12.01 5.90
CA CYS A 97 6.29 -13.37 5.91
C CYS A 97 5.56 -14.25 6.92
N SER A 98 5.31 -13.74 8.13
CA SER A 98 4.56 -14.44 9.17
C SER A 98 3.11 -14.72 8.77
N GLU A 99 2.53 -13.86 7.94
CA GLU A 99 1.15 -13.98 7.47
C GLU A 99 1.05 -14.83 6.20
N GLY A 100 2.18 -15.30 5.65
CA GLY A 100 2.22 -16.18 4.48
C GLY A 100 2.04 -15.47 3.13
N VAL A 101 2.11 -14.14 3.08
CA VAL A 101 2.00 -13.37 1.83
C VAL A 101 3.30 -13.41 1.03
N ILE A 102 4.44 -13.39 1.74
CA ILE A 102 5.78 -13.43 1.16
C ILE A 102 6.59 -14.55 1.80
N VAL A 103 7.66 -14.95 1.14
CA VAL A 103 8.62 -15.94 1.63
C VAL A 103 10.02 -15.34 1.65
N LEU A 104 10.80 -15.74 2.66
CA LEU A 104 12.24 -15.46 2.71
C LEU A 104 12.97 -16.61 2.03
N ASN A 105 13.68 -16.30 0.95
CA ASN A 105 14.48 -17.26 0.20
C ASN A 105 15.85 -17.49 0.88
N PRO A 106 16.54 -18.61 0.58
CA PRO A 106 17.86 -18.91 1.13
C PRO A 106 18.93 -17.86 0.78
N ASP A 107 18.78 -17.12 -0.33
CA ASP A 107 19.67 -16.04 -0.73
C ASP A 107 19.41 -14.71 0.02
N LYS A 108 18.52 -14.72 1.03
CA LYS A 108 18.10 -13.56 1.83
C LYS A 108 17.27 -12.53 1.05
N SER A 109 16.78 -12.90 -0.13
CA SER A 109 15.75 -12.15 -0.82
C SER A 109 14.36 -12.54 -0.35
N TYR A 110 13.41 -11.66 -0.61
CA TYR A 110 12.00 -11.91 -0.43
C TYR A 110 11.35 -12.12 -1.79
N SER A 111 10.43 -13.06 -1.84
CA SER A 111 9.57 -13.31 -2.99
C SER A 111 8.12 -13.43 -2.55
N LEU A 112 7.19 -13.23 -3.47
CA LEU A 112 5.78 -13.48 -3.19
C LEU A 112 5.57 -14.98 -2.95
N HIS A 113 4.73 -15.30 -1.96
CA HIS A 113 4.33 -16.68 -1.74
C HIS A 113 3.60 -17.20 -2.99
N PRO A 114 3.79 -18.47 -3.41
CA PRO A 114 3.16 -19.01 -4.62
C PRO A 114 1.63 -18.85 -4.64
N GLN A 115 0.97 -19.01 -3.49
CA GLN A 115 -0.47 -18.74 -3.34
C GLN A 115 -0.82 -17.26 -3.57
N ALA A 116 0.01 -16.34 -3.08
CA ALA A 116 -0.20 -14.91 -3.28
C ALA A 116 0.02 -14.51 -4.75
N ALA A 117 1.08 -15.04 -5.36
CA ALA A 117 1.37 -14.84 -6.77
C ALA A 117 0.25 -15.38 -7.67
N ALA A 118 -0.34 -16.55 -7.33
CA ALA A 118 -1.47 -17.11 -8.08
C ALA A 118 -2.68 -16.16 -8.08
N ILE A 119 -3.03 -15.57 -6.93
CA ILE A 119 -4.13 -14.59 -6.82
C ILE A 119 -3.85 -13.34 -7.67
N LEU A 120 -2.61 -12.87 -7.70
CA LEU A 120 -2.22 -11.70 -8.48
C LEU A 120 -2.17 -11.97 -9.99
N ARG A 121 -1.85 -13.22 -10.38
CA ARG A 121 -1.63 -13.64 -11.77
C ARG A 121 -2.89 -14.15 -12.47
N ASN A 122 -3.96 -14.44 -11.73
CA ASN A 122 -5.27 -14.74 -12.30
C ASN A 122 -5.73 -13.50 -13.12
N ARG A 123 -5.69 -13.64 -14.46
CA ARG A 123 -6.15 -12.64 -15.42
C ARG A 123 -7.58 -12.88 -15.81
#